data_AF-A0A257GW84-F1
#
_entry.id   AF-A0A257GW84-F1
#
_cell.length_a   1.000
_cell.length_b   1.000
_cell.length_c   1.000
_cell.angle_alpha   90.00
_cell.angle_beta   90.00
_cell.angle_gamma   90.00
#
_symmetry.space_group_name_H-M   'P 1'
#
loop_
_entity.id
_entity.type
_entity.pdbx_description
1 polymer ?
#
loop_
_entity_poly.entity_id
_entity_poly.type
_entity_poly.pdbx_seq_one_letter_code
_entity_poly.pdbx_strand_id
1 'polypeptide(L)'
;GRVGEVIIRTWQTADKMKSQRGSLPEDSSRNDNFRAKRYVAKYTINPAISHGISHEVGSIEVGKWADLVIYKPAFFGVKPALILKGGFIAHAAMGDPNASIPTPQPVHYRPMFGSFGGALHRGSLTFVSQAGLNAGIKERFGLSKNVAAVKNIRGVRKQHMIHNSYLPTMEIAAQTYSVRADGQLLTCEPAGELPMAQRYFLF
;
A
#
# COMPACT_ATOMS: atom_id res chain seq x y z
N GLY A 1 -10.65 0.04 -12.19
CA GLY A 1 -9.87 -0.15 -10.95
C GLY A 1 -10.74 0.15 -9.74
N ARG A 2 -10.41 -0.36 -8.55
CA ARG A 2 -11.17 -0.14 -7.30
C ARG A 2 -10.25 0.45 -6.23
N VAL A 3 -10.52 1.68 -5.79
CA VAL A 3 -9.63 2.46 -4.90
C VAL A 3 -9.42 1.79 -3.52
N GLY A 4 -10.46 1.16 -2.97
CA GLY A 4 -10.41 0.49 -1.68
C GLY A 4 -9.79 -0.92 -1.70
N GLU A 5 -9.35 -1.41 -2.86
CA GLU A 5 -8.96 -2.82 -3.03
C GLU A 5 -7.48 -3.03 -3.38
N VAL A 6 -6.63 -2.00 -3.35
CA VAL A 6 -5.20 -2.14 -3.67
C VAL A 6 -4.51 -3.13 -2.73
N ILE A 7 -4.71 -2.95 -1.42
CA ILE A 7 -4.08 -3.79 -0.39
C ILE A 7 -4.67 -5.20 -0.43
N ILE A 8 -6.01 -5.32 -0.45
CA ILE A 8 -6.68 -6.62 -0.39
C ILE A 8 -6.36 -7.51 -1.59
N ARG A 9 -6.33 -6.95 -2.81
CA ARG A 9 -6.00 -7.69 -4.04
C ARG A 9 -4.53 -8.10 -4.08
N THR A 10 -3.65 -7.32 -3.46
CA THR A 10 -2.24 -7.72 -3.28
C THR A 10 -2.15 -9.00 -2.46
N TRP A 11 -2.85 -9.07 -1.33
CA TRP A 11 -2.80 -10.23 -0.44
C TRP A 11 -3.56 -11.44 -0.99
N GLN A 12 -4.71 -11.25 -1.64
CA GLN A 12 -5.41 -12.32 -2.37
C GLN A 12 -4.54 -12.93 -3.48
N THR A 13 -3.74 -12.10 -4.16
CA THR A 13 -2.79 -12.60 -5.16
C THR A 13 -1.67 -13.41 -4.51
N ALA A 14 -1.11 -12.92 -3.40
CA ALA A 14 -0.07 -13.64 -2.64
C ALA A 14 -0.56 -15.02 -2.17
N ASP A 15 -1.80 -15.07 -1.68
CA ASP A 15 -2.50 -16.28 -1.23
C ASP A 15 -2.76 -17.26 -2.39
N LYS A 16 -3.40 -16.81 -3.47
CA LYS A 16 -3.64 -17.63 -4.67
C LYS A 16 -2.35 -18.26 -5.19
N MET A 17 -1.30 -17.45 -5.31
CA MET A 17 0.00 -17.93 -5.78
C MET A 17 0.64 -18.91 -4.80
N LYS A 18 0.28 -18.91 -3.52
CA LYS A 18 0.79 -19.88 -2.54
C LYS A 18 0.06 -21.20 -2.72
N SER A 19 -1.26 -21.13 -2.80
CA SER A 19 -2.12 -22.28 -3.03
C SER A 19 -1.73 -23.03 -4.32
N GLN A 20 -1.44 -22.30 -5.40
CA GLN A 20 -1.15 -22.93 -6.70
C GLN A 20 0.33 -23.23 -6.96
N ARG A 21 1.28 -22.51 -6.34
CA ARG A 21 2.73 -22.67 -6.64
C ARG A 21 3.57 -23.12 -5.44
N GLY A 22 2.97 -23.34 -4.27
CA GLY A 22 3.69 -23.63 -3.04
C GLY A 22 4.50 -22.43 -2.53
N SER A 23 5.45 -22.69 -1.63
CA SER A 23 6.37 -21.69 -1.06
C SER A 23 7.32 -21.11 -2.11
N LEU A 24 7.78 -19.87 -1.91
CA LEU A 24 8.86 -19.35 -2.75
C LEU A 24 10.20 -20.00 -2.35
N PRO A 25 11.18 -20.09 -3.27
CA PRO A 25 12.52 -20.60 -2.94
C PRO A 25 13.19 -19.85 -1.79
N GLU A 26 12.91 -18.55 -1.64
CA GLU A 26 13.47 -17.70 -0.58
C GLU A 26 12.67 -17.77 0.75
N ASP A 27 11.49 -18.41 0.76
CA ASP A 27 10.71 -18.64 1.98
C ASP A 27 11.31 -19.82 2.79
N SER A 28 11.09 -19.81 4.10
CA SER A 28 11.46 -20.95 4.97
C SER A 28 10.31 -21.95 5.07
N SER A 29 10.58 -23.17 5.57
CA SER A 29 9.53 -24.16 5.85
C SER A 29 8.52 -23.73 6.93
N ARG A 30 8.82 -22.68 7.71
CA ARG A 30 8.02 -22.25 8.86
C ARG A 30 7.13 -21.03 8.60
N ASN A 31 7.35 -20.29 7.52
CA ASN A 31 6.65 -19.02 7.26
C ASN A 31 6.80 -18.56 5.80
N ASP A 32 5.95 -17.62 5.41
CA ASP A 32 5.93 -16.97 4.10
C ASP A 32 6.53 -15.55 4.14
N ASN A 33 7.53 -15.31 4.99
CA ASN A 33 8.00 -13.95 5.25
C ASN A 33 8.58 -13.28 4.01
N PHE A 34 9.29 -14.02 3.15
CA PHE A 34 9.86 -13.42 1.94
C PHE A 34 8.77 -13.07 0.95
N ARG A 35 7.76 -13.95 0.77
CA ARG A 35 6.54 -13.60 0.03
C ARG A 35 5.86 -12.37 0.61
N ALA A 36 5.64 -12.32 1.92
CA ALA A 36 4.99 -11.18 2.55
C ALA A 36 5.76 -9.86 2.29
N LYS A 37 7.08 -9.87 2.43
CA LYS A 37 7.96 -8.73 2.09
C LYS A 37 7.87 -8.36 0.60
N ARG A 38 7.91 -9.35 -0.30
CA ARG A 38 7.78 -9.14 -1.75
C ARG A 38 6.46 -8.47 -2.12
N TYR A 39 5.35 -8.83 -1.46
CA TYR A 39 4.02 -8.32 -1.77
C TYR A 39 3.72 -6.98 -1.09
N VAL A 40 4.08 -6.78 0.19
CA VAL A 40 3.90 -5.48 0.85
C VAL A 40 4.66 -4.37 0.13
N ALA A 41 5.85 -4.67 -0.40
CA ALA A 41 6.65 -3.72 -1.16
C ALA A 41 5.93 -3.16 -2.40
N LYS A 42 4.98 -3.91 -2.99
CA LYS A 42 4.25 -3.54 -4.22
C LYS A 42 3.34 -2.33 -4.03
N TYR A 43 2.81 -2.10 -2.83
CA TYR A 43 1.92 -0.97 -2.54
C TYR A 43 2.48 0.02 -1.51
N THR A 44 3.70 -0.21 -1.02
CA THR A 44 4.37 0.67 -0.05
C THR A 44 5.61 1.31 -0.66
N ILE A 45 6.76 0.66 -0.60
CA ILE A 45 8.05 1.27 -0.94
C ILE A 45 8.28 1.40 -2.45
N ASN A 46 7.84 0.44 -3.27
CA ASN A 46 8.11 0.48 -4.72
C ASN A 46 7.34 1.59 -5.45
N PRO A 47 6.06 1.89 -5.13
CA PRO A 47 5.41 3.10 -5.61
C PRO A 47 6.16 4.37 -5.16
N ALA A 48 6.60 4.42 -3.90
CA ALA A 48 7.30 5.58 -3.37
C ALA A 48 8.65 5.84 -4.07
N ILE A 49 9.40 4.77 -4.38
CA ILE A 49 10.64 4.86 -5.18
C ILE A 49 10.31 5.34 -6.60
N SER A 50 9.33 4.72 -7.25
CA SER A 50 8.93 5.03 -8.63
C SER A 50 8.52 6.50 -8.80
N HIS A 51 7.90 7.09 -7.78
CA HIS A 51 7.46 8.49 -7.80
C HIS A 51 8.43 9.47 -7.12
N GLY A 52 9.60 9.01 -6.64
CA GLY A 52 10.61 9.89 -6.05
C GLY A 52 10.25 10.48 -4.69
N ILE A 53 9.40 9.78 -3.95
CA ILE A 53 8.90 10.18 -2.62
C ILE A 53 9.33 9.22 -1.51
N SER A 54 10.18 8.24 -1.82
CA SER A 54 10.66 7.21 -0.87
C SER A 54 11.51 7.77 0.29
N HIS A 55 11.95 9.01 0.19
CA HIS A 55 12.63 9.73 1.27
C HIS A 55 11.66 10.25 2.33
N GLU A 56 10.38 10.43 2.00
CA GLU A 56 9.34 10.86 2.93
C GLU A 56 8.47 9.67 3.39
N VAL A 57 8.06 8.78 2.48
CA VAL A 57 7.03 7.77 2.75
C VAL A 57 7.37 6.39 2.17
N GLY A 58 6.49 5.41 2.41
CA GLY A 58 6.52 4.11 1.74
C GLY A 58 7.09 2.97 2.58
N SER A 59 7.54 3.22 3.81
CA SER A 59 8.03 2.19 4.72
C SER A 59 8.14 2.72 6.15
N ILE A 60 8.26 1.80 7.11
CA ILE A 60 8.51 2.11 8.51
C ILE A 60 10.03 2.14 8.71
N GLU A 61 10.61 3.33 8.54
CA GLU A 61 12.05 3.58 8.69
C GLU A 61 12.25 4.91 9.43
N VAL A 62 13.31 4.99 10.23
CA VAL A 62 13.64 6.21 10.98
C VAL A 62 13.85 7.38 10.01
N GLY A 63 13.30 8.54 10.36
CA GLY A 63 13.37 9.75 9.54
C GLY A 63 12.26 9.89 8.49
N LYS A 64 11.45 8.85 8.24
CA LYS A 64 10.29 8.94 7.36
C LYS A 64 9.05 9.47 8.09
N TRP A 65 8.11 9.98 7.30
CA TRP A 65 6.83 10.48 7.76
C TRP A 65 6.03 9.38 8.47
N ALA A 66 5.45 9.69 9.62
CA ALA A 66 4.75 8.73 10.47
C ALA A 66 3.33 8.41 9.96
N ASP A 67 3.27 7.84 8.75
CA ASP A 67 2.07 7.29 8.13
C ASP A 67 2.00 5.79 8.40
N LEU A 68 1.17 5.42 9.38
CA LEU A 68 1.10 4.07 9.90
C LEU A 68 -0.33 3.56 9.83
N VAL A 69 -0.48 2.25 9.58
CA VAL A 69 -1.78 1.58 9.59
C VAL A 69 -1.70 0.41 10.55
N ILE A 70 -2.61 0.38 11.52
CA ILE A 70 -2.67 -0.66 12.55
C ILE A 70 -3.78 -1.63 12.19
N TYR A 71 -3.44 -2.91 12.15
CA TYR A 71 -4.39 -3.99 11.89
C TYR A 71 -4.54 -4.88 13.10
N LYS A 72 -5.77 -5.32 13.36
CA LYS A 72 -5.98 -6.59 14.08
C LYS A 72 -5.61 -7.72 13.11
N PRO A 73 -4.86 -8.76 13.53
CA PRO A 73 -4.43 -9.84 12.63
C PRO A 73 -5.59 -10.47 11.82
N ALA A 74 -6.74 -10.71 12.46
CA ALA A 74 -7.93 -11.25 11.79
C ALA A 74 -8.52 -10.37 10.67
N PHE A 75 -8.16 -9.08 10.61
CA PHE A 75 -8.64 -8.14 9.59
C PHE A 75 -7.50 -7.59 8.72
N PHE A 76 -6.30 -8.18 8.81
CA PHE A 76 -5.13 -7.75 8.05
C PHE A 76 -5.43 -7.71 6.55
N GLY A 77 -5.08 -6.60 5.90
CA GLY A 77 -5.32 -6.38 4.48
C GLY A 77 -6.76 -6.08 4.07
N VAL A 78 -7.73 -6.14 5.01
CA VAL A 78 -9.17 -5.94 4.74
C VAL A 78 -9.69 -4.66 5.38
N LYS A 79 -9.64 -4.57 6.71
CA LYS A 79 -10.24 -3.47 7.50
C LYS A 79 -9.30 -3.08 8.64
N PRO A 80 -8.48 -2.02 8.52
CA PRO A 80 -7.60 -1.56 9.58
C PRO A 80 -8.35 -1.09 10.84
N ALA A 81 -7.71 -1.20 12.00
CA ALA A 81 -8.24 -0.62 13.24
C ALA A 81 -8.03 0.90 13.30
N LEU A 82 -6.81 1.35 12.97
CA LEU A 82 -6.39 2.76 13.01
C LEU A 82 -5.58 3.12 11.76
N ILE A 83 -5.76 4.35 11.27
CA ILE A 83 -4.98 4.95 10.18
C ILE A 83 -4.40 6.26 10.71
N LEU A 84 -3.07 6.36 10.74
CA LEU A 84 -2.33 7.51 11.21
C LEU A 84 -1.75 8.29 10.03
N LYS A 85 -1.80 9.62 10.13
CA LYS A 85 -1.14 10.56 9.21
C LYS A 85 -0.24 11.51 10.00
N GLY A 86 1.07 11.46 9.72
CA GLY A 86 2.06 12.29 10.40
C GLY A 86 1.98 12.21 11.93
N GLY A 87 1.74 11.01 12.47
CA GLY A 87 1.63 10.75 13.91
C GLY A 87 0.25 10.99 14.54
N PHE A 88 -0.73 11.55 13.81
CA PHE A 88 -2.10 11.73 14.31
C PHE A 88 -3.04 10.66 13.75
N ILE A 89 -3.97 10.14 14.56
CA ILE A 89 -5.02 9.26 14.06
C ILE A 89 -5.94 10.09 13.15
N ALA A 90 -5.97 9.76 11.87
CA ALA A 90 -6.81 10.39 10.86
C ALA A 90 -8.14 9.66 10.68
N HIS A 91 -8.14 8.33 10.82
CA HIS A 91 -9.33 7.51 10.70
C HIS A 91 -9.26 6.30 11.64
N ALA A 92 -10.41 5.88 12.17
CA ALA A 92 -10.51 4.69 13.01
C ALA A 92 -11.86 3.99 12.83
N ALA A 93 -11.91 2.70 13.15
CA ALA A 93 -13.18 1.99 13.37
C ALA A 93 -13.71 2.36 14.76
N MET A 94 -14.83 3.07 14.81
CA MET A 94 -15.36 3.68 16.03
C MET A 94 -16.85 3.39 16.19
N GLY A 95 -17.25 3.03 17.41
CA GLY A 95 -18.61 2.74 17.82
C GLY A 95 -19.54 3.95 17.91
N ASP A 96 -20.61 3.81 18.68
CA ASP A 96 -21.53 4.91 19.01
C ASP A 96 -20.82 5.99 19.85
N PRO A 97 -20.75 7.26 19.38
CA PRO A 97 -20.15 8.35 20.13
C PRO A 97 -20.83 8.70 21.46
N ASN A 98 -22.10 8.32 21.64
CA ASN A 98 -22.85 8.58 22.88
C ASN A 98 -22.80 7.41 23.88
N ALA A 99 -22.14 6.30 23.53
CA ALA A 99 -22.01 5.18 24.44
C ALA A 99 -20.95 5.44 25.53
N SER A 100 -20.97 4.62 26.59
CA SER A 100 -20.06 4.76 27.73
C SER A 100 -18.59 4.46 27.43
N ILE A 101 -18.30 3.74 26.34
CA ILE A 101 -16.98 3.34 25.85
C ILE A 101 -16.98 3.31 24.31
N PRO A 102 -15.83 3.27 23.60
CA PRO A 102 -15.78 3.45 22.13
C PRO A 102 -16.13 2.21 21.28
N THR A 103 -16.41 1.07 21.90
CA THR A 103 -16.64 -0.24 21.24
C THR A 103 -18.09 -0.67 20.99
N PRO A 104 -19.14 -0.10 21.65
CA PRO A 104 -20.52 -0.43 21.38
C PRO A 104 -20.94 -0.09 19.95
N GLN A 105 -21.85 -0.90 19.41
CA GLN A 105 -22.29 -0.77 18.03
C GLN A 105 -23.15 0.49 17.81
N PRO A 106 -23.19 1.05 16.59
CA PRO A 106 -22.55 0.55 15.37
C PRO A 106 -21.08 1.01 15.22
N VAL A 107 -20.20 0.04 14.99
CA VAL A 107 -18.78 0.29 14.69
C VAL A 107 -18.59 0.44 13.19
N HIS A 108 -18.24 1.64 12.76
CA HIS A 108 -17.85 1.91 11.37
C HIS A 108 -16.70 2.91 11.32
N TYR A 109 -16.14 3.10 10.13
CA TYR A 109 -15.06 4.04 9.93
C TYR A 109 -15.56 5.47 10.12
N ARG A 110 -14.85 6.24 10.95
CA ARG A 110 -15.10 7.66 11.18
C ARG A 110 -13.81 8.48 11.07
N PRO A 111 -13.86 9.71 10.52
CA PRO A 111 -12.74 10.63 10.59
C PRO A 111 -12.44 10.99 12.05
N MET A 112 -11.16 11.03 12.39
CA MET A 112 -10.64 11.36 13.72
C MET A 112 -9.97 12.74 13.70
N PHE A 113 -9.46 13.22 14.84
CA PHE A 113 -8.86 14.56 14.96
C PHE A 113 -7.77 14.88 13.92
N GLY A 114 -6.99 13.90 13.48
CA GLY A 114 -5.98 14.07 12.41
C GLY A 114 -6.56 14.44 11.04
N SER A 115 -7.88 14.32 10.84
CA SER A 115 -8.59 14.69 9.62
C SER A 115 -9.15 16.12 9.63
N PHE A 116 -8.93 16.90 10.71
CA PHE A 116 -9.56 18.21 10.87
C PHE A 116 -8.54 19.33 11.14
N GLY A 117 -8.89 20.54 10.68
CA GLY A 117 -8.19 21.79 10.98
C GLY A 117 -6.66 21.73 10.80
N GLY A 118 -5.96 22.37 11.74
CA GLY A 118 -4.49 22.42 11.73
C GLY A 118 -3.80 21.05 11.79
N ALA A 119 -4.44 20.03 12.34
CA ALA A 119 -3.87 18.67 12.41
C ALA A 119 -3.77 18.05 11.00
N LEU A 120 -4.81 18.22 10.17
CA LEU A 120 -4.78 17.77 8.78
C LEU A 120 -3.63 18.40 8.00
N HIS A 121 -3.43 19.72 8.19
CA HIS A 121 -2.39 20.46 7.49
C HIS A 121 -0.98 20.03 7.92
N ARG A 122 -0.75 19.93 9.24
CA ARG A 122 0.56 19.54 9.80
C ARG A 122 0.90 18.07 9.61
N GLY A 123 -0.09 17.18 9.57
CA GLY A 123 0.10 15.73 9.42
C GLY A 123 0.16 15.23 7.96
N SER A 124 0.05 16.14 6.98
CA SER A 124 -0.02 15.81 5.55
C SER A 124 1.06 16.50 4.72
N LEU A 125 1.38 15.88 3.59
CA LEU A 125 2.30 16.40 2.58
C LEU A 125 1.56 16.63 1.26
N THR A 126 1.99 17.66 0.53
CA THR A 126 1.70 17.87 -0.89
C THR A 126 3.01 17.69 -1.66
N PHE A 127 3.09 16.64 -2.48
CA PHE A 127 4.26 16.41 -3.31
C PHE A 127 4.23 17.25 -4.59
N VAL A 128 5.34 17.91 -4.91
CA VAL A 128 5.45 18.84 -6.04
C VAL A 128 6.77 18.61 -6.80
N SER A 129 6.94 19.24 -7.97
CA SER A 129 8.23 19.23 -8.66
C SER A 129 9.25 20.10 -7.92
N GLN A 130 10.55 19.81 -8.08
CA GLN A 130 11.61 20.66 -7.53
C GLN A 130 11.51 22.11 -8.02
N ALA A 131 11.16 22.31 -9.30
CA ALA A 131 10.93 23.64 -9.87
C ALA A 131 9.76 24.36 -9.18
N GLY A 132 8.66 23.65 -8.91
CA GLY A 132 7.52 24.19 -8.18
C GLY A 132 7.90 24.61 -6.76
N LEU A 133 8.63 23.76 -6.03
CA LEU A 133 9.12 24.10 -4.69
C LEU A 133 10.01 25.36 -4.72
N ASN A 134 10.97 25.44 -5.65
CA ASN A 134 11.87 26.59 -5.80
C ASN A 134 11.13 27.87 -6.20
N ALA A 135 9.98 27.76 -6.89
CA ALA A 135 9.14 28.88 -7.27
C ALA A 135 8.22 29.39 -6.14
N GLY A 136 8.34 28.86 -4.91
CA GLY A 136 7.56 29.31 -3.75
C GLY A 136 6.06 29.07 -3.89
N ILE A 137 5.66 27.95 -4.53
CA ILE A 137 4.22 27.69 -4.80
C ILE A 137 3.38 27.53 -3.53
N LYS A 138 4.00 27.19 -2.40
CA LYS A 138 3.30 27.10 -1.12
C LYS A 138 2.76 28.48 -0.73
N GLU A 139 3.62 29.49 -0.76
CA GLU A 139 3.30 30.87 -0.43
C GLU A 139 2.42 31.48 -1.52
N ARG A 140 2.80 31.32 -2.79
CA ARG A 140 2.09 31.89 -3.95
C ARG A 140 0.64 31.43 -4.04
N PHE A 141 0.35 30.18 -3.66
CA PHE A 141 -1.01 29.63 -3.71
C PHE A 141 -1.67 29.51 -2.32
N GLY A 142 -1.04 30.00 -1.25
CA GLY A 142 -1.58 29.93 0.10
C GLY A 142 -1.81 28.49 0.61
N LEU A 143 -0.95 27.54 0.23
CA LEU A 143 -1.11 26.14 0.62
C LEU A 143 -0.81 25.94 2.12
N SER A 144 -1.77 25.40 2.86
CA SER A 144 -1.61 25.15 4.30
C SER A 144 -0.80 23.88 4.62
N LYS A 145 -0.81 22.88 3.74
CA LYS A 145 -0.06 21.62 3.92
C LYS A 145 1.45 21.85 3.73
N ASN A 146 2.26 21.00 4.35
CA ASN A 146 3.68 20.93 4.05
C ASN A 146 3.88 20.50 2.59
N VAL A 147 4.86 21.11 1.92
CA VAL A 147 5.16 20.82 0.51
C VAL A 147 6.53 20.14 0.44
N ALA A 148 6.61 19.02 -0.26
CA ALA A 148 7.84 18.24 -0.44
C ALA A 148 8.13 18.03 -1.92
N ALA A 149 9.36 18.26 -2.36
CA ALA A 149 9.75 18.04 -3.75
C ALA A 149 10.03 16.56 -4.03
N VAL A 150 9.49 16.05 -5.13
CA VAL A 150 9.89 14.74 -5.64
C VAL A 150 11.32 14.80 -6.18
N LYS A 151 12.10 13.73 -6.00
CA LYS A 151 13.50 13.67 -6.43
C LYS A 151 13.95 12.27 -6.86
N ASN A 152 15.09 12.19 -7.55
CA ASN A 152 15.79 10.95 -7.92
C ASN A 152 14.98 9.95 -8.77
N ILE A 153 14.02 10.42 -9.58
CA ILE A 153 13.12 9.55 -10.37
C ILE A 153 13.78 9.06 -11.67
N ARG A 154 14.63 9.88 -12.29
CA ARG A 154 15.19 9.61 -13.64
C ARG A 154 16.18 8.44 -13.68
N GLY A 155 16.80 8.11 -12.54
CA GLY A 155 17.74 7.00 -12.41
C GLY A 155 17.09 5.69 -11.96
N VAL A 156 15.79 5.67 -11.66
CA VAL A 156 15.11 4.47 -11.17
C VAL A 156 15.01 3.44 -12.31
N ARG A 157 15.38 2.19 -11.99
CA ARG A 157 15.37 1.03 -12.90
C ARG A 157 14.70 -0.14 -12.19
N LYS A 158 14.36 -1.20 -12.93
CA LYS A 158 13.73 -2.41 -12.37
C LYS A 158 14.50 -3.00 -11.20
N GLN A 159 15.84 -2.99 -11.26
CA GLN A 159 16.71 -3.49 -10.20
C GLN A 159 16.55 -2.77 -8.84
N HIS A 160 16.05 -1.53 -8.84
CA HIS A 160 15.80 -0.75 -7.63
C HIS A 160 14.46 -1.09 -6.96
N MET A 161 13.62 -1.92 -7.59
CA MET A 161 12.35 -2.35 -7.01
C MET A 161 12.58 -3.44 -5.96
N ILE A 162 12.37 -3.08 -4.69
CA ILE A 162 12.60 -3.93 -3.52
C ILE A 162 11.82 -5.24 -3.66
N HIS A 163 12.55 -6.36 -3.63
CA HIS A 163 12.07 -7.74 -3.78
C HIS A 163 11.35 -8.06 -5.11
N ASN A 164 11.37 -7.14 -6.07
CA ASN A 164 10.59 -7.17 -7.31
C ASN A 164 11.44 -6.76 -8.52
N SER A 165 12.72 -7.14 -8.53
CA SER A 165 13.72 -6.73 -9.51
C SER A 165 13.89 -7.68 -10.70
N TYR A 166 13.24 -8.84 -10.69
CA TYR A 166 13.36 -9.84 -11.76
C TYR A 166 12.95 -9.27 -13.13
N LEU A 167 13.78 -9.53 -14.14
CA LEU A 167 13.65 -9.02 -15.50
C LEU A 167 13.80 -10.19 -16.49
N PRO A 168 12.77 -11.06 -16.61
CA PRO A 168 12.80 -12.16 -17.57
C PRO A 168 12.74 -11.65 -19.01
N THR A 169 13.20 -12.49 -19.94
CA THR A 169 12.81 -12.36 -21.35
C THR A 169 11.36 -12.77 -21.48
N MET A 170 10.51 -11.82 -21.82
CA MET A 170 9.07 -12.03 -21.99
C MET A 170 8.75 -12.33 -23.46
N GLU A 171 8.00 -13.41 -23.70
CA GLU A 171 7.51 -13.78 -25.02
C GLU A 171 5.99 -13.89 -24.98
N ILE A 172 5.30 -13.30 -25.96
CA ILE A 172 3.84 -13.30 -26.06
C ILE A 172 3.47 -13.74 -27.47
N ALA A 173 2.77 -14.88 -27.60
CA ALA A 173 2.32 -15.36 -28.89
C ALA A 173 1.17 -14.49 -29.42
N ALA A 174 1.33 -13.92 -30.62
CA ALA A 174 0.35 -12.97 -31.20
C ALA A 174 -1.03 -13.57 -31.48
N GLN A 175 -1.12 -14.88 -31.73
CA GLN A 175 -2.38 -15.57 -32.07
C GLN A 175 -3.05 -16.22 -30.86
N THR A 176 -2.27 -16.79 -29.93
CA THR A 176 -2.81 -17.57 -28.80
C THR A 176 -2.77 -16.83 -27.47
N TYR A 177 -2.07 -15.69 -27.41
CA TYR A 177 -1.79 -14.92 -26.19
C TYR A 177 -1.10 -15.71 -25.08
N SER A 178 -0.50 -16.87 -25.40
CA SER A 178 0.36 -17.59 -24.47
C SER A 178 1.56 -16.72 -24.09
N VAL A 179 1.82 -16.65 -22.78
CA VAL A 179 2.89 -15.83 -22.21
C VAL A 179 3.97 -16.74 -21.66
N ARG A 180 5.23 -16.47 -22.02
CA ARG A 180 6.39 -17.15 -21.45
C ARG A 180 7.35 -16.14 -20.80
N ALA A 181 8.00 -16.57 -19.73
CA ALA A 181 9.14 -15.89 -19.13
C ALA A 181 10.31 -16.87 -19.10
N ASP A 182 11.44 -16.49 -19.73
CA ASP A 182 12.62 -17.35 -19.87
C ASP A 182 12.27 -18.75 -20.41
N GLY A 183 11.41 -18.79 -21.43
CA GLY A 183 10.89 -20.03 -22.05
C GLY A 183 9.81 -20.76 -21.25
N GLN A 184 9.61 -20.44 -19.96
CA GLN A 184 8.59 -21.08 -19.11
C GLN A 184 7.19 -20.51 -19.39
N LEU A 185 6.24 -21.37 -19.75
CA LEU A 185 4.82 -20.99 -19.90
C LEU A 185 4.24 -20.50 -18.57
N LEU A 186 3.71 -19.28 -18.57
CA LEU A 186 3.04 -18.66 -17.43
C LEU A 186 1.53 -18.89 -17.57
N THR A 187 1.01 -19.84 -16.81
CA THR A 187 -0.43 -20.10 -16.71
C THR A 187 -0.83 -20.36 -15.25
N CYS A 188 -2.10 -20.14 -14.93
CA CYS A 188 -2.68 -20.50 -13.65
C CYS A 188 -4.21 -20.58 -13.76
N GLU A 189 -4.82 -21.55 -13.08
CA GLU A 189 -6.28 -21.66 -13.04
C GLU A 189 -6.92 -20.46 -12.34
N PRO A 190 -8.11 -20.01 -12.74
CA PRO A 190 -8.89 -19.04 -11.98
C PRO A 190 -9.25 -19.61 -10.59
N ALA A 191 -9.29 -18.75 -9.57
CA ALA A 191 -9.70 -19.16 -8.23
C ALA A 191 -11.24 -19.13 -8.12
N GLY A 192 -11.85 -20.22 -7.62
CA GLY A 192 -13.29 -20.30 -7.38
C GLY A 192 -13.76 -19.54 -6.12
N GLU A 193 -12.87 -19.40 -5.13
CA GLU A 193 -13.09 -18.64 -3.89
C GLU A 193 -11.83 -17.84 -3.56
N LEU A 194 -11.98 -16.74 -2.83
CA LEU A 194 -10.87 -15.93 -2.33
C LEU A 194 -11.00 -15.68 -0.82
N PRO A 195 -9.89 -15.65 -0.07
CA PRO A 195 -9.91 -15.10 1.27
C PRO A 195 -10.21 -13.60 1.20
N MET A 196 -10.42 -12.98 2.37
CA MET A 196 -10.62 -11.52 2.43
C MET A 196 -11.81 -11.03 1.57
N ALA A 197 -12.86 -11.84 1.46
CA ALA A 197 -14.05 -11.54 0.65
C ALA A 197 -15.34 -11.67 1.49
N GLN A 198 -16.23 -12.60 1.14
CA GLN A 198 -17.59 -12.75 1.70
C GLN A 198 -17.65 -12.77 3.23
N ARG A 199 -16.60 -13.25 3.91
CA ARG A 199 -16.51 -13.26 5.38
C ARG A 199 -16.54 -11.86 6.03
N TYR A 200 -16.07 -10.83 5.34
CA TYR A 200 -15.76 -9.53 5.95
C TYR A 200 -16.64 -8.36 5.50
N PHE A 201 -17.36 -8.51 4.39
CA PHE A 201 -18.13 -7.43 3.78
C PHE A 201 -19.62 -7.76 3.83
N LEU A 202 -20.42 -6.73 4.15
CA LEU A 202 -21.87 -6.85 4.16
C LEU A 202 -22.45 -6.97 2.73
N PHE A 203 -21.72 -6.42 1.76
CA PHE A 203 -21.99 -6.44 0.32
C PHE A 203 -20.70 -6.64 -0.46
#